data_AF-A0A7C6YPC9-F1
#
_entry.id   AF-A0A7C6YPC9-F1
#
_cell.length_a   1.000
_cell.length_b   1.000
_cell.length_c   1.000
_cell.angle_alpha   90.00
_cell.angle_beta   90.00
_cell.angle_gamma   90.00
#
_symmetry.space_group_name_H-M   'P 1'
#
loop_
_entity.id
_entity.type
_entity.pdbx_description
1 polymer ?
#
loop_
_entity_poly.entity_id
_entity_poly.type
_entity_poly.pdbx_seq_one_letter_code
_entity_poly.pdbx_strand_id
1 'polypeptide(L)'
;MAYREQLRQAREILQGEIERLHQTLAAKELDLRKLDGLLTEKKGKGREQPSLTSQVVGSLYTLAQESPEGVPARAVVHKFARERRDVNESTIRSTLYQVTRKMRPTEISVGDQVKKVRVLKNGPLYDVELVGKEPPQIL
;
A
#
# COMPACT_ATOMS: atom_id res chain seq x y z
N MET A 1 -20.64 29.26 -43.92
CA MET A 1 -21.66 28.57 -43.11
C MET A 1 -21.21 27.19 -42.62
N ALA A 2 -20.52 26.38 -43.43
CA ALA A 2 -20.07 25.02 -43.07
C ALA A 2 -19.15 24.91 -41.83
N TYR A 3 -18.25 25.87 -41.59
CA TYR A 3 -17.30 25.80 -40.46
C TYR A 3 -17.99 25.85 -39.07
N ARG A 4 -19.09 26.62 -38.95
CA ARG A 4 -19.88 26.68 -37.70
C ARG A 4 -20.62 25.37 -37.43
N GLU A 5 -21.09 24.71 -38.48
CA GLU A 5 -21.74 23.40 -38.38
C GLU A 5 -20.75 22.30 -38.00
N GLN A 6 -19.54 22.30 -38.59
CA GLN A 6 -18.46 21.39 -38.22
C GLN A 6 -18.05 21.54 -36.75
N LEU A 7 -17.91 22.77 -36.26
CA LEU A 7 -17.60 23.03 -34.84
C LEU A 7 -18.71 22.56 -33.90
N ARG A 8 -19.98 22.74 -34.30
CA ARG A 8 -21.12 22.25 -33.54
C ARG A 8 -21.13 20.72 -33.46
N GLN A 9 -20.89 20.06 -34.59
CA GLN A 9 -20.84 18.61 -34.67
C GLN A 9 -19.67 18.04 -33.85
N ALA A 10 -18.48 18.66 -33.93
CA ALA A 10 -17.33 18.26 -33.12
C ALA A 10 -17.61 18.42 -31.61
N ARG A 11 -18.30 19.50 -31.21
CA ARG A 11 -18.71 19.72 -29.82
C ARG A 11 -19.72 18.66 -29.34
N GLU A 12 -20.71 18.31 -30.15
CA GLU A 12 -21.70 17.28 -29.81
C GLU A 12 -21.04 15.90 -29.65
N ILE A 13 -20.08 15.56 -30.50
CA ILE A 13 -19.29 14.32 -30.38
C ILE A 13 -18.50 14.28 -29.07
N LEU A 14 -17.77 15.37 -28.76
CA LEU A 14 -16.97 15.45 -27.53
C LEU A 14 -17.84 15.41 -26.27
N GLN A 15 -19.01 16.06 -26.28
CA GLN A 15 -19.95 15.99 -25.16
C GLN A 15 -20.46 14.57 -24.94
N GLY A 16 -20.82 13.86 -26.01
CA GLY A 16 -21.23 12.46 -25.91
C GLY A 16 -20.12 11.54 -25.39
N GLU A 17 -18.87 11.81 -25.76
CA GLU A 17 -17.72 11.04 -25.26
C GLU A 17 -17.45 11.31 -23.77
N ILE A 18 -17.54 12.56 -23.32
CA ILE A 18 -17.43 12.93 -21.91
C ILE A 18 -18.52 12.23 -21.08
N GLU A 19 -19.76 12.21 -21.57
CA GLU A 19 -20.87 11.53 -20.87
C GLU A 19 -20.63 10.02 -20.74
N ARG A 20 -20.17 9.36 -21.81
CA ARG A 20 -19.81 7.93 -21.76
C ARG A 20 -18.66 7.66 -20.79
N LEU A 21 -17.65 8.53 -20.76
CA LEU A 21 -16.53 8.41 -19.83
C LEU A 21 -17.00 8.56 -18.37
N HIS A 22 -17.90 9.51 -18.08
CA HIS A 22 -18.49 9.65 -16.76
C HIS A 22 -19.30 8.40 -16.34
N GLN A 23 -20.11 7.84 -17.24
CA GLN A 23 -20.86 6.61 -16.96
C GLN A 23 -19.93 5.42 -16.69
N THR A 24 -18.87 5.28 -17.50
CA THR A 24 -17.86 4.22 -17.33
C THR A 24 -17.11 4.37 -16.00
N LEU A 25 -16.76 5.60 -15.63
CA LEU A 25 -16.12 5.90 -14.36
C LEU A 25 -17.03 5.54 -13.19
N ALA A 26 -18.29 5.98 -13.21
CA ALA A 26 -19.26 5.68 -12.15
C ALA A 26 -19.49 4.17 -11.98
N ALA A 27 -19.56 3.42 -13.08
CA ALA A 27 -19.67 1.96 -13.04
C ALA A 27 -18.42 1.31 -12.41
N LYS A 28 -17.21 1.75 -12.80
CA LYS A 28 -15.96 1.26 -12.22
C LYS A 28 -15.83 1.59 -10.74
N GLU A 29 -16.24 2.80 -10.32
CA GLU A 29 -16.25 3.19 -8.91
C GLU A 29 -17.21 2.32 -8.09
N LEU A 30 -18.39 2.00 -8.63
CA LEU A 30 -19.33 1.09 -8.00
C LEU A 30 -18.75 -0.32 -7.87
N ASP A 31 -18.09 -0.83 -8.90
CA ASP A 31 -17.46 -2.15 -8.89
C ASP A 31 -16.31 -2.20 -7.89
N LEU A 32 -15.51 -1.14 -7.78
CA LEU A 32 -14.48 -1.01 -6.75
C LEU A 32 -15.09 -1.05 -5.34
N ARG A 33 -16.18 -0.33 -5.09
CA ARG A 33 -16.89 -0.39 -3.79
C ARG A 33 -17.42 -1.78 -3.46
N LYS A 34 -17.91 -2.53 -4.44
CA LYS A 34 -18.36 -3.92 -4.25
C LYS A 34 -17.18 -4.83 -3.92
N LEU A 35 -16.06 -4.67 -4.62
CA LEU A 35 -14.84 -5.41 -4.34
C LEU A 35 -14.31 -5.10 -2.93
N ASP A 36 -14.33 -3.84 -2.52
CA ASP A 36 -13.98 -3.43 -1.15
C ASP A 36 -14.90 -4.09 -0.10
N GLY A 37 -16.21 -4.14 -0.37
CA GLY A 37 -17.18 -4.86 0.46
C GLY A 37 -16.85 -6.34 0.60
N LEU A 38 -16.60 -7.04 -0.52
CA LEU A 38 -16.25 -8.46 -0.54
C LEU A 38 -14.89 -8.75 0.14
N LEU A 39 -13.92 -7.85 -0.01
CA LEU A 39 -12.64 -7.93 0.67
C LEU A 39 -12.80 -7.72 2.18
N THR A 40 -13.72 -6.85 2.61
CA THR A 40 -14.03 -6.61 4.02
C THR A 40 -14.73 -7.83 4.63
N GLU A 41 -15.68 -8.44 3.92
CA GLU A 41 -16.36 -9.67 4.36
C GLU A 41 -15.40 -10.88 4.45
N LYS A 42 -14.48 -11.03 3.49
CA LYS A 42 -13.42 -12.06 3.56
C LYS A 42 -12.40 -11.85 4.67
N LYS A 43 -12.22 -10.61 5.15
CA LYS A 43 -11.36 -10.28 6.30
C LYS A 43 -12.06 -10.53 7.66
N GLY A 44 -13.37 -10.81 7.66
CA GLY A 44 -14.22 -10.90 8.86
C GLY A 44 -14.13 -12.19 9.69
N LYS A 45 -13.31 -13.18 9.32
CA LYS A 45 -13.06 -14.38 10.15
C LYS A 45 -11.56 -14.53 10.46
N GLY A 46 -11.06 -13.74 11.41
CA GLY A 46 -9.87 -14.11 12.18
C GLY A 46 -8.52 -13.45 11.85
N ARG A 47 -8.47 -12.28 11.21
CA ARG A 47 -7.25 -11.44 11.26
C ARG A 47 -7.48 -10.27 12.21
N GLU A 48 -7.01 -10.41 13.45
CA GLU A 48 -6.78 -9.28 14.36
C GLU A 48 -6.13 -8.14 13.57
N GLN A 49 -6.56 -6.89 13.83
CA GLN A 49 -5.92 -5.73 13.21
C GLN A 49 -4.39 -5.86 13.37
N PRO A 50 -3.61 -5.69 12.29
CA PRO A 50 -2.18 -5.86 12.35
C PRO A 50 -1.61 -4.94 13.43
N SER A 51 -0.72 -5.46 14.28
CA SER A 51 -0.11 -4.67 15.36
C SER A 51 0.54 -3.39 14.84
N LEU A 52 0.68 -2.36 15.68
CA LEU A 52 1.40 -1.14 15.31
C LEU A 52 2.80 -1.45 14.76
N THR A 53 3.48 -2.43 15.38
CA THR A 53 4.78 -2.92 14.90
C THR A 53 4.69 -3.46 13.47
N SER A 54 3.73 -4.34 13.21
CA SER A 54 3.51 -4.92 11.87
C SER A 54 3.20 -3.84 10.84
N GLN A 55 2.42 -2.82 11.20
CA GLN A 55 2.09 -1.72 10.30
C GLN A 55 3.33 -0.86 9.99
N VAL A 56 4.10 -0.46 11.00
CA VAL A 56 5.35 0.33 10.81
C VAL A 56 6.35 -0.44 9.94
N VAL A 57 6.53 -1.73 10.19
CA VAL A 57 7.42 -2.58 9.38
C VAL A 57 6.87 -2.79 7.97
N GLY A 58 5.54 -2.81 7.78
CA GLY A 58 4.91 -2.84 6.46
C GLY A 58 5.18 -1.58 5.64
N SER A 59 5.12 -0.39 6.25
CA SER A 59 5.49 0.86 5.58
C SER A 59 6.97 0.88 5.19
N LEU A 60 7.84 0.40 6.08
CA LEU A 60 9.27 0.22 5.77
C LEU A 60 9.46 -0.76 4.61
N TYR A 61 8.79 -1.91 4.63
CA TYR A 61 8.89 -2.93 3.58
C TYR A 61 8.57 -2.35 2.22
N THR A 62 7.50 -1.57 2.12
CA THR A 62 7.10 -0.95 0.86
C THR A 62 8.13 0.06 0.37
N LEU A 63 8.69 0.89 1.27
CA LEU A 63 9.75 1.86 0.90
C LEU A 63 11.05 1.17 0.48
N ALA A 64 11.41 0.05 1.11
CA ALA A 64 12.61 -0.68 0.78
C ALA A 64 12.56 -1.30 -0.63
N GLN A 65 11.37 -1.63 -1.16
CA GLN A 65 11.23 -2.05 -2.55
C GLN A 65 11.55 -0.93 -3.55
N GLU A 66 11.42 0.33 -3.14
CA GLU A 66 11.66 1.52 -3.96
C GLU A 66 13.10 2.06 -3.80
N SER A 67 13.83 1.63 -2.76
CA SER A 67 15.15 2.15 -2.39
C SER A 67 16.12 1.02 -2.01
N PRO A 68 16.94 0.52 -2.96
CA PRO A 68 17.85 -0.60 -2.73
C PRO A 68 19.01 -0.28 -1.77
N GLU A 69 19.29 1.00 -1.53
CA GLU A 69 20.32 1.43 -0.56
C GLU A 69 19.83 1.42 0.89
N GLY A 70 18.53 1.18 1.10
CA GLY A 70 17.86 1.27 2.39
C GLY A 70 17.09 2.58 2.57
N VAL A 71 16.39 2.68 3.70
CA VAL A 71 15.37 3.71 3.95
C VAL A 71 15.70 4.48 5.23
N PRO A 72 15.79 5.81 5.22
CA PRO A 72 15.98 6.58 6.44
C PRO A 72 14.71 6.57 7.29
N ALA A 73 14.85 6.60 8.62
CA ALA A 73 13.70 6.60 9.54
C ALA A 73 12.68 7.72 9.24
N ARG A 74 13.16 8.89 8.80
CA ARG A 74 12.30 10.02 8.40
C ARG A 74 11.35 9.66 7.25
N ALA A 75 11.81 8.90 6.26
CA ALA A 75 10.97 8.49 5.14
C ALA A 75 9.84 7.55 5.60
N VAL A 76 10.15 6.63 6.51
CA VAL A 76 9.15 5.74 7.12
C VAL A 76 8.12 6.54 7.91
N VAL A 77 8.56 7.48 8.76
CA VAL A 77 7.68 8.37 9.53
C VAL A 77 6.72 9.11 8.59
N HIS A 78 7.26 9.71 7.54
CA HIS A 78 6.45 10.50 6.61
C HIS A 78 5.45 9.64 5.83
N LYS A 79 5.81 8.42 5.40
CA LYS A 79 4.86 7.49 4.77
C LYS A 79 3.77 7.05 5.75
N PHE A 80 4.16 6.62 6.95
CA PHE A 80 3.24 6.14 7.96
C PHE A 80 2.26 7.24 8.42
N ALA A 81 2.73 8.46 8.64
CA ALA A 81 1.91 9.59 9.08
C ALA A 81 0.84 10.02 8.04
N ARG A 82 1.02 9.69 6.76
CA ARG A 82 0.00 9.91 5.71
C ARG A 82 -1.18 8.96 5.85
N GLU A 83 -0.92 7.74 6.31
CA GLU A 83 -1.93 6.67 6.49
C GLU A 83 -2.56 6.71 7.88
N ARG A 84 -1.79 7.06 8.91
CA ARG A 84 -2.21 7.07 10.32
C ARG A 84 -1.73 8.33 11.05
N ARG A 85 -2.66 9.15 11.55
CA ARG A 85 -2.34 10.41 12.26
C ARG A 85 -2.39 10.29 13.78
N ASP A 86 -2.85 9.16 14.31
CA ASP A 86 -2.98 8.86 15.74
C ASP A 86 -1.65 8.45 16.40
N VAL A 87 -0.59 8.23 15.62
CA VAL A 87 0.72 7.81 16.11
C VAL A 87 1.75 8.91 15.87
N ASN A 88 2.46 9.30 16.94
CA ASN A 88 3.50 10.32 16.86
C ASN A 88 4.84 9.79 16.29
N GLU A 89 5.67 10.71 15.81
CA GLU A 89 6.98 10.39 15.22
C GLU A 89 7.91 9.62 16.17
N SER A 90 7.93 9.99 17.45
CA SER A 90 8.77 9.32 18.46
C SER A 90 8.42 7.85 18.61
N THR A 91 7.13 7.50 18.56
CA THR A 91 6.65 6.11 18.67
C THR A 91 7.05 5.30 17.43
N ILE A 92 6.97 5.90 16.24
CA ILE A 92 7.37 5.23 15.00
C ILE A 92 8.88 4.95 15.01
N ARG A 93 9.70 5.96 15.39
CA ARG A 93 11.16 5.81 15.49
C ARG A 93 11.57 4.79 16.55
N SER A 94 10.93 4.80 17.73
CA SER A 94 11.20 3.83 18.79
C SER A 94 10.81 2.42 18.36
N THR A 95 9.69 2.26 17.66
CA THR A 95 9.27 0.99 17.07
C THR A 95 10.31 0.47 16.08
N LEU A 96 10.76 1.31 15.13
CA LEU A 96 11.82 0.96 14.17
C LEU A 96 13.11 0.52 14.89
N TYR A 97 13.50 1.23 15.95
CA TYR A 97 14.66 0.83 16.73
C TYR A 97 14.45 -0.52 17.44
N GLN A 98 13.31 -0.74 18.06
CA GLN A 98 13.01 -1.98 18.77
C GLN A 98 12.99 -3.20 17.83
N VAL A 99 12.39 -3.07 16.63
CA VAL A 99 12.29 -4.19 15.69
C VAL A 99 13.63 -4.63 15.12
N THR A 100 14.60 -3.71 14.98
CA THR A 100 15.97 -4.09 14.54
C THR A 100 16.69 -5.01 15.52
N ARG A 101 16.25 -5.04 16.79
CA ARG A 101 16.83 -5.89 17.85
C ARG A 101 16.05 -7.18 18.07
N LYS A 102 14.92 -7.38 17.37
CA LYS A 102 14.10 -8.58 17.55
C LYS A 102 14.74 -9.78 16.84
N MET A 103 14.93 -10.86 17.60
CA MET A 103 15.38 -12.14 17.05
C MET A 103 14.33 -12.79 16.14
N ARG A 104 13.04 -12.65 16.50
CA ARG A 104 11.93 -13.22 15.75
C ARG A 104 11.54 -12.31 14.58
N PRO A 105 11.35 -12.86 13.36
CA PRO A 105 10.82 -12.11 12.23
C PRO A 105 9.46 -11.48 12.57
N THR A 106 9.22 -10.29 12.05
CA THR A 106 7.94 -9.59 12.17
C THR A 106 7.02 -10.05 11.04
N GLU A 107 5.79 -10.40 11.39
CA GLU A 107 4.74 -10.70 10.41
C GLU A 107 4.09 -9.39 9.94
N ILE A 108 4.06 -9.19 8.62
CA ILE A 108 3.45 -8.04 7.95
C ILE A 108 2.44 -8.51 6.91
N SER A 109 1.36 -7.75 6.76
CA SER A 109 0.37 -7.99 5.70
C SER A 109 0.75 -7.20 4.46
N VAL A 110 0.95 -7.88 3.33
CA VAL A 110 1.27 -7.29 2.02
C VAL A 110 0.25 -7.82 1.02
N GLY A 111 -0.71 -6.97 0.63
CA GLY A 111 -1.89 -7.43 -0.12
C GLY A 111 -2.66 -8.48 0.68
N ASP A 112 -2.86 -9.66 0.10
CA ASP A 112 -3.56 -10.78 0.75
C ASP A 112 -2.62 -11.72 1.54
N GLN A 113 -1.30 -11.56 1.36
CA GLN A 113 -0.29 -12.44 1.94
C GLN A 113 0.26 -11.90 3.26
N VAL A 114 0.60 -12.81 4.17
CA VAL A 114 1.40 -12.49 5.36
C VAL A 114 2.84 -12.87 5.06
N LYS A 115 3.74 -11.88 5.10
CA LYS A 115 5.18 -12.08 4.93
C LYS A 115 5.89 -12.00 6.27
N LYS A 116 6.94 -12.81 6.45
CA LYS A 116 7.84 -12.74 7.60
C LYS A 116 9.08 -11.97 7.19
N VAL A 117 9.35 -10.86 7.87
CA VAL A 117 10.49 -9.99 7.56
C VAL A 117 11.37 -9.78 8.77
N ARG A 118 12.68 -9.70 8.53
CA ARG A 118 13.65 -9.23 9.52
C ARG A 118 14.05 -7.80 9.14
N VAL A 119 14.06 -6.90 10.12
CA VAL A 119 14.48 -5.52 9.91
C VAL A 119 15.97 -5.41 10.13
N LEU A 120 16.69 -4.92 9.13
CA LEU A 120 18.12 -4.67 9.16
C LEU A 120 18.37 -3.18 9.40
N LYS A 121 19.49 -2.86 10.07
CA LYS A 121 19.90 -1.48 10.30
C LYS A 121 21.35 -1.29 9.89
N ASN A 122 21.56 -0.45 8.89
CA ASN A 122 22.86 -0.09 8.34
C ASN A 122 23.08 1.41 8.56
N GLY A 123 23.70 1.75 9.70
CA GLY A 123 23.90 3.15 10.10
C GLY A 123 22.56 3.90 10.27
N PRO A 124 22.31 4.98 9.52
CA PRO A 124 21.05 5.73 9.58
C PRO A 124 19.90 5.08 8.78
N LEU A 125 20.19 4.05 7.98
CA LEU A 125 19.26 3.42 7.06
C LEU A 125 18.72 2.11 7.63
N TYR A 126 17.47 1.84 7.29
CA TYR A 126 16.72 0.64 7.65
C TYR A 126 16.39 -0.12 6.37
N ASP A 127 16.46 -1.43 6.44
CA ASP A 127 16.08 -2.30 5.34
C ASP A 127 15.31 -3.52 5.87
N VAL A 128 14.76 -4.32 4.98
CA VAL A 128 14.02 -5.54 5.31
C VAL A 128 14.49 -6.72 4.48
N GLU A 129 14.69 -7.83 5.17
CA GLU A 129 14.98 -9.11 4.55
C GLU A 129 13.75 -10.01 4.68
N LEU A 130 13.32 -10.61 3.57
CA LEU A 130 12.27 -11.62 3.58
C LEU A 130 12.84 -12.92 4.15
N VAL A 131 12.28 -13.37 5.26
CA VAL A 131 12.61 -14.68 5.82
C VAL A 131 11.72 -15.70 5.13
N GLY A 132 12.23 -16.24 4.03
CA GLY A 132 11.58 -17.32 3.29
C GLY A 132 11.45 -18.58 4.14
N LYS A 133 10.33 -19.29 3.99
CA LYS A 133 10.40 -20.74 3.91
C LYS A 133 10.59 -21.05 2.43
N GLU A 134 11.70 -21.65 2.05
CA GLU A 134 11.70 -22.55 0.88
C GLU A 134 11.73 -24.00 1.41
N PRO A 135 11.14 -24.97 0.68
CA PRO A 135 10.92 -24.98 -0.78
C PRO A 135 9.46 -25.31 -1.21
N PRO A 136 9.06 -25.09 -2.48
CA PRO A 136 8.22 -26.07 -3.14
C PRO A 136 9.11 -27.28 -3.46
N GLN A 137 8.95 -28.36 -2.70
CA GLN A 137 9.32 -29.69 -3.18
C GLN A 137 8.50 -29.94 -4.44
N ILE A 138 9.16 -29.88 -5.60
CA ILE A 138 8.63 -30.49 -6.81
C ILE A 138 8.92 -31.99 -6.67
N LEU A 139 7.85 -32.77 -6.58
CA LEU A 139 7.82 -34.23 -6.71
C LEU A 139 8.29 -34.66 -8.10
#